data_AF-A0A9P7D369-F1
#
_entry.id   AF-A0A9P7D369-F1
#
_cell.length_a   1.000
_cell.length_b   1.000
_cell.length_c   1.000
_cell.angle_alpha   90.00
_cell.angle_beta   90.00
_cell.angle_gamma   90.00
#
_symmetry.space_group_name_H-M   'P 1'
#
loop_
_entity.id
_entity.type
_entity.pdbx_description
1 polymer ?
#
loop_
_entity_poly.entity_id
_entity_poly.type
_entity_poly.pdbx_seq_one_letter_code
_entity_poly.pdbx_strand_id
1 'polypeptide(L)'
;VIAALQDCNLSASQFVLSILQSQQYNGHHLVEDLLVHCNEIFDAFIEHPSRQVDTLQYANRATREQYVREIKLILSEEGGWHFGPSHTTTQQVEDFSIEEMSREMQCCA
;
A
#
# COMPACT_ATOMS: atom_id res chain seq x y z
N VAL A 1 -26.00 12.83 10.52
CA VAL A 1 -25.23 11.95 9.59
C VAL A 1 -25.79 10.54 9.57
N ILE A 2 -25.87 9.81 10.70
CA ILE A 2 -26.39 8.43 10.73
C ILE A 2 -27.83 8.34 10.18
N ALA A 3 -28.74 9.21 10.62
CA ALA A 3 -30.12 9.24 10.12
C ALA A 3 -30.18 9.47 8.59
N ALA A 4 -29.40 10.42 8.08
CA ALA A 4 -29.33 10.69 6.64
C ALA A 4 -28.78 9.50 5.83
N LEU A 5 -27.79 8.78 6.37
CA LEU A 5 -27.28 7.55 5.74
C LEU A 5 -28.36 6.46 5.70
N GLN A 6 -29.14 6.32 6.77
CA GLN A 6 -30.26 5.38 6.83
C GLN A 6 -31.37 5.75 5.83
N ASP A 7 -31.74 7.04 5.77
CA ASP A 7 -32.75 7.54 4.84
C ASP A 7 -32.34 7.34 3.37
N CYS A 8 -31.03 7.41 3.08
CA CYS A 8 -30.47 7.13 1.76
C CYS A 8 -30.15 5.65 1.50
N ASN A 9 -30.46 4.74 2.43
CA ASN A 9 -30.12 3.32 2.38
C ASN A 9 -28.63 3.06 2.07
N LEU A 10 -27.75 3.89 2.65
CA LEU A 10 -26.31 3.86 2.47
C LEU A 10 -25.64 3.45 3.79
N SER A 11 -24.76 2.46 3.73
CA SER A 11 -23.89 2.17 4.89
C SER A 11 -22.81 3.25 5.03
N ALA A 12 -22.29 3.41 6.25
CA ALA A 12 -21.13 4.28 6.48
C ALA A 12 -19.92 3.87 5.62
N SER A 13 -19.69 2.57 5.42
CA SER A 13 -18.62 2.07 4.56
C SER A 13 -18.83 2.44 3.09
N GLN A 14 -20.04 2.31 2.57
CA GLN A 14 -20.37 2.71 1.20
C GLN A 14 -20.17 4.22 1.00
N PHE A 15 -20.54 5.03 1.99
CA PHE A 15 -20.30 6.46 1.94
C PHE A 15 -18.80 6.78 1.87
N VAL A 16 -18.01 6.24 2.81
CA VAL A 16 -16.55 6.45 2.87
C VAL A 16 -15.87 5.99 1.57
N LEU A 17 -16.20 4.80 1.06
CA LEU A 17 -15.64 4.30 -0.19
C LEU A 17 -16.01 5.18 -1.39
N SER A 18 -17.27 5.64 -1.46
CA SER A 18 -17.73 6.48 -2.56
C SER A 18 -16.99 7.82 -2.63
N ILE A 19 -16.70 8.43 -1.47
CA ILE A 19 -15.99 9.71 -1.44
C ILE A 19 -14.49 9.55 -1.69
N LEU A 20 -13.86 8.47 -1.23
CA LEU A 20 -12.42 8.22 -1.45
C LEU A 20 -12.09 7.74 -2.87
N GLN A 21 -13.02 7.06 -3.55
CA GLN A 21 -12.77 6.48 -4.88
C GLN A 21 -13.18 7.40 -6.03
N SER A 22 -14.02 8.40 -5.77
CA SER A 22 -14.53 9.27 -6.83
C SER A 22 -13.68 10.53 -6.99
N GLN A 23 -13.10 10.70 -8.18
CA GLN A 23 -12.26 11.86 -8.52
C GLN A 23 -12.98 13.21 -8.37
N GLN A 24 -14.32 13.21 -8.40
CA GLN A 24 -15.12 14.43 -8.25
C GLN A 24 -14.99 15.08 -6.86
N TYR A 25 -14.52 14.33 -5.86
CA TYR A 25 -14.31 14.81 -4.50
C TYR A 25 -12.83 15.07 -4.18
N ASN A 26 -11.94 15.04 -5.19
CA ASN A 26 -10.55 15.39 -4.99
C ASN A 26 -10.42 16.83 -4.45
N GLY A 27 -9.70 17.00 -3.35
CA GLY A 27 -9.55 18.30 -2.66
C GLY A 27 -10.80 18.75 -1.87
N HIS A 28 -11.81 17.89 -1.73
CA HIS A 28 -12.92 18.16 -0.83
C HIS A 28 -12.45 17.96 0.63
N HIS A 29 -12.84 18.88 1.53
CA HIS A 29 -12.42 18.85 2.93
C HIS A 29 -12.68 17.51 3.65
N LEU A 30 -13.76 16.79 3.30
CA LEU A 30 -14.03 15.46 3.86
C LEU A 30 -13.03 14.38 3.40
N VAL A 31 -12.53 14.49 2.17
CA VAL A 31 -11.48 13.59 1.68
C VAL A 31 -10.18 13.91 2.39
N GLU A 32 -9.84 15.20 2.52
CA GLU A 32 -8.65 15.63 3.26
C GLU A 32 -8.68 15.17 4.72
N ASP A 33 -9.80 15.34 5.42
CA ASP A 33 -10.00 14.89 6.80
C ASP A 33 -9.78 13.37 6.94
N LEU A 34 -10.42 12.57 6.08
CA LEU A 34 -10.24 11.12 6.08
C LEU A 34 -8.81 10.68 5.78
N LEU A 35 -8.11 11.38 4.88
CA LEU A 35 -6.72 11.08 4.56
C LEU A 35 -5.78 11.47 5.70
N VAL A 36 -6.01 12.61 6.35
CA VAL A 36 -5.23 13.04 7.52
C VAL A 36 -5.40 12.06 8.68
N HIS A 37 -6.63 11.60 8.93
CA HIS A 37 -6.96 10.68 10.03
C HIS A 37 -6.90 9.19 9.64
N CYS A 38 -6.36 8.83 8.46
CA CYS A 38 -6.42 7.46 7.97
C CYS A 38 -5.73 6.45 8.90
N ASN A 39 -4.61 6.82 9.52
CA ASN A 39 -3.89 5.98 10.47
C ASN A 39 -4.70 5.76 11.75
N GLU A 40 -5.30 6.82 12.30
CA GLU A 40 -6.14 6.72 13.51
C GLU A 40 -7.38 5.85 13.27
N ILE A 41 -8.01 6.00 12.09
CA ILE A 41 -9.12 5.16 11.66
C ILE A 41 -8.67 3.70 11.52
N PHE A 42 -7.49 3.47 10.96
CA PHE A 42 -6.92 2.13 10.81
C PHE A 42 -6.58 1.49 12.16
N ASP A 43 -5.98 2.25 13.08
CA ASP A 43 -5.69 1.82 14.45
C ASP A 43 -6.98 1.44 15.18
N ALA A 44 -8.04 2.23 15.03
CA ALA A 44 -9.36 1.89 15.58
C ALA A 44 -9.90 0.54 15.05
N PHE A 45 -9.62 0.18 13.78
CA PHE A 45 -9.98 -1.14 13.25
C PHE A 45 -9.10 -2.27 13.78
N ILE A 46 -7.84 -2.01 14.12
CA ILE A 46 -6.93 -2.99 14.74
C ILE A 46 -7.33 -3.22 16.20
N GLU A 47 -7.69 -2.17 16.92
CA GLU A 47 -8.08 -2.25 18.33
C GLU A 47 -9.46 -2.86 18.53
N HIS A 48 -10.30 -2.89 17.49
CA HIS A 48 -11.65 -3.41 17.58
C HIS A 48 -11.67 -4.94 17.81
N PRO A 49 -12.22 -5.44 18.95
CA PRO A 49 -12.09 -6.85 19.35
C PRO A 49 -12.63 -7.87 18.34
N SER A 50 -13.69 -7.52 17.61
CA SER A 50 -14.31 -8.43 16.65
C SER A 50 -13.54 -8.60 15.34
N ARG A 51 -12.53 -7.77 15.08
CA ARG A 51 -11.84 -7.71 13.77
C ARG A 51 -10.32 -7.60 13.84
N GLN A 52 -9.73 -7.43 15.03
CA GLN A 52 -8.28 -7.30 15.20
C GLN A 52 -7.46 -8.30 14.36
N VAL A 53 -7.79 -9.60 14.42
CA VAL A 53 -7.06 -10.64 13.68
C VAL A 53 -7.22 -10.48 12.16
N ASP A 54 -8.43 -10.26 11.68
CA ASP A 54 -8.72 -10.08 10.25
C ASP A 54 -8.01 -8.83 9.69
N THR A 55 -8.08 -7.72 10.43
CA THR A 55 -7.47 -6.44 10.04
C THR A 55 -5.95 -6.57 9.95
N LEU A 56 -5.31 -7.18 10.94
CA LEU A 56 -3.85 -7.41 10.93
C LEU A 56 -3.43 -8.38 9.82
N GLN A 57 -4.21 -9.42 9.55
CA GLN A 57 -3.92 -10.33 8.44
C GLN A 57 -4.04 -9.64 7.09
N TYR A 58 -5.04 -8.79 6.91
CA TYR A 58 -5.18 -7.96 5.71
C TYR A 58 -4.00 -7.02 5.54
N ALA A 59 -3.61 -6.30 6.60
CA ALA A 59 -2.46 -5.40 6.60
C ALA A 59 -1.18 -6.11 6.15
N ASN A 60 -0.87 -7.26 6.78
CA ASN A 60 0.30 -8.07 6.44
C ASN A 60 0.28 -8.53 4.98
N ARG A 61 -0.89 -8.92 4.45
CA ARG A 61 -1.03 -9.31 3.05
C ARG A 61 -0.74 -8.14 2.12
N ALA A 62 -1.32 -6.97 2.38
CA ALA A 62 -1.10 -5.77 1.57
C ALA A 62 0.38 -5.37 1.55
N THR A 63 1.04 -5.34 2.71
CA THR A 63 2.48 -5.08 2.83
C THR A 63 3.31 -6.11 2.06
N ARG A 64 2.99 -7.39 2.19
CA ARG A 64 3.69 -8.46 1.45
C ARG A 64 3.53 -8.31 -0.06
N GLU A 65 2.32 -8.02 -0.53
CA GLU A 65 2.06 -7.79 -1.96
C GLU A 65 2.86 -6.60 -2.50
N GLN A 66 3.01 -5.55 -1.70
CA GLN A 66 3.84 -4.40 -2.05
C GLN A 66 5.32 -4.78 -2.19
N TYR A 67 5.89 -5.47 -1.20
CA TYR A 67 7.29 -5.95 -1.31
C TYR A 67 7.51 -6.88 -2.51
N VAL A 68 6.55 -7.77 -2.79
CA VAL A 68 6.65 -8.65 -3.97
C VAL A 68 6.65 -7.83 -5.27
N ARG A 69 5.87 -6.76 -5.36
CA ARG A 69 5.89 -5.86 -6.52
C ARG A 69 7.23 -5.14 -6.65
N GLU A 70 7.74 -4.59 -5.56
CA GLU A 70 9.04 -3.88 -5.55
C GLU A 70 10.20 -4.81 -5.93
N ILE A 71 10.27 -6.00 -5.34
CA ILE A 71 11.29 -7.00 -5.69
C ILE A 71 11.21 -7.37 -7.17
N LYS A 72 9.99 -7.58 -7.70
CA LYS A 72 9.80 -7.88 -9.13
C LYS A 72 10.24 -6.73 -10.03
N LEU A 73 10.01 -5.48 -9.62
CA LEU A 73 10.44 -4.30 -10.37
C LEU A 73 11.97 -4.22 -10.45
N ILE A 74 12.66 -4.42 -9.33
CA ILE A 74 14.12 -4.42 -9.24
C ILE A 74 14.74 -5.52 -10.12
N LEU A 75 14.14 -6.71 -10.09
CA LEU A 75 14.59 -7.86 -10.88
C LEU A 75 14.15 -7.80 -12.35
N SER A 76 13.37 -6.80 -12.76
CA SER A 76 12.93 -6.64 -14.15
C SER A 76 14.07 -6.08 -15.01
N GLU A 77 13.94 -6.21 -16.34
CA GLU A 77 14.93 -5.64 -17.29
C GLU A 77 15.06 -4.10 -17.14
N GLU A 78 14.00 -3.43 -16.71
CA GLU A 78 13.97 -1.99 -16.45
C GLU A 78 14.68 -1.62 -15.13
N GLY A 79 14.75 -2.57 -14.18
CA GLY A 79 15.37 -2.41 -12.87
C GLY A 79 16.89 -2.61 -12.85
N GLY A 80 17.51 -3.07 -13.95
CA GLY A 80 18.97 -3.17 -14.08
C GLY A 80 19.66 -4.28 -13.28
N TRP A 81 18.99 -4.91 -12.31
CA TRP A 81 19.56 -5.89 -11.36
C TRP A 81 19.25 -7.36 -11.70
N HIS A 82 19.10 -7.70 -12.98
CA HIS A 82 18.74 -9.05 -13.43
C HIS A 82 19.98 -9.95 -13.59
N PHE A 83 20.14 -10.91 -12.68
CA PHE A 83 21.13 -11.99 -12.79
C PHE A 83 20.57 -13.15 -13.61
N GLY A 84 20.63 -13.02 -14.94
CA GLY A 84 20.31 -14.11 -15.86
C GLY A 84 21.47 -15.12 -15.94
N PRO A 85 21.27 -16.43 -15.72
CA PRO A 85 22.35 -17.44 -15.79
C PRO A 85 23.10 -17.48 -17.13
N SER A 86 22.53 -16.92 -18.19
CA SER A 86 23.05 -16.96 -19.57
C SER A 86 23.67 -15.65 -20.05
N HIS A 87 23.49 -14.54 -19.32
CA HIS A 87 23.88 -13.20 -19.77
C HIS A 87 24.59 -12.35 -18.70
N THR A 88 24.78 -12.88 -17.49
CA THR A 88 25.50 -12.17 -16.43
C THR A 88 27.01 -12.26 -16.68
N THR A 89 27.67 -11.12 -16.81
CA THR A 89 29.14 -11.05 -16.86
C THR A 89 29.74 -11.19 -15.47
N THR A 90 30.97 -11.71 -15.35
CA THR A 90 31.66 -11.86 -14.06
C THR A 90 31.78 -10.53 -13.32
N GLN A 91 31.96 -9.44 -14.05
CA GLN A 91 32.07 -8.09 -13.50
C GLN A 91 30.75 -7.61 -12.85
N GLN A 92 29.60 -7.92 -13.44
CA GLN A 92 28.29 -7.61 -12.84
C GLN A 92 28.03 -8.39 -11.54
N VAL A 93 28.65 -9.56 -11.35
CA VAL A 93 28.58 -10.32 -10.09
C VAL A 93 29.51 -9.72 -9.04
N GLU A 94 30.69 -9.27 -9.45
CA GLU A 94 31.68 -8.63 -8.55
C GLU A 94 31.22 -7.26 -8.07
N ASP A 95 30.56 -6.50 -8.93
CA ASP A 95 30.03 -5.17 -8.64
C ASP A 95 28.66 -5.23 -7.94
N PHE A 96 28.08 -6.42 -7.74
CA PHE A 96 26.81 -6.56 -7.02
C PHE A 96 26.98 -6.31 -5.51
N SER A 97 26.29 -5.30 -4.99
CA SER A 97 26.16 -5.09 -3.55
C SER A 97 24.70 -5.15 -3.12
N ILE A 98 24.37 -6.12 -2.27
CA ILE A 98 23.05 -6.22 -1.64
C ILE A 98 22.77 -5.02 -0.72
N GLU A 99 23.81 -4.41 -0.15
CA GLU A 99 23.75 -3.21 0.68
C GLU A 99 23.45 -1.94 -0.12
N GLU A 100 23.86 -1.88 -1.39
CA GLU A 100 23.49 -0.80 -2.31
C GLU A 100 22.04 -0.95 -2.76
N MET A 101 21.64 -2.15 -3.18
CA MET A 101 20.25 -2.48 -3.52
C MET A 101 19.30 -2.18 -2.34
N SER A 102 19.66 -2.57 -1.12
CA SER A 102 18.86 -2.28 0.07
C SER A 102 18.73 -0.78 0.34
N ARG A 103 19.74 0.03 -0.01
CA ARG A 103 19.68 1.50 0.14
C ARG A 103 18.79 2.13 -0.92
N GLU A 104 18.88 1.70 -2.17
CA GLU A 104 17.98 2.16 -3.23
C GLU A 104 16.52 1.83 -2.90
N MET A 105 16.25 0.65 -2.36
CA MET A 105 14.91 0.27 -1.88
C MET A 105 14.37 1.21 -0.79
N GLN A 106 15.23 1.70 0.10
CA GLN A 106 14.83 2.65 1.14
C GLN A 106 14.59 4.06 0.59
N CYS A 107 15.18 4.43 -0.54
CA CYS A 107 15.00 5.72 -1.18
C CYS A 107 13.76 5.79 -2.09
N CYS A 108 13.24 4.66 -2.54
CA CYS A 108 12.03 4.55 -3.37
C CYS A 108 10.74 4.28 -2.56
N ALA A 109 10.85 4.19 -1.23
CA ALA A 109 9.73 4.05 -0.28
C ALA A 109 9.19 5.42 0.15
#